data_AF-A0A1I5ALH5-F1
#
_entry.id   AF-A0A1I5ALH5-F1
#
_cell.length_a   1.000
_cell.length_b   1.000
_cell.length_c   1.000
_cell.angle_alpha   90.00
_cell.angle_beta   90.00
_cell.angle_gamma   90.00
#
_symmetry.space_group_name_H-M   'P 1'
#
loop_
_entity.id
_entity.type
_entity.pdbx_description
1 polymer ?
#
loop_
_entity_poly.entity_id
_entity_poly.type
_entity_poly.pdbx_seq_one_letter_code
_entity_poly.pdbx_strand_id
1 'polypeptide(L)'
;MTAPASWTHDQVHRRVHAAMTAAMRADVHAIDAALVQNGVLDPYSRDFVAESRRLVLACTAALTCVLSAHRPGEDPHGREICRGCGTRGCRTLRGVADVLTAYTVRPCGVDRAEAWRRADAHFTRGARPVPVIVEEFPDGFITRAADAPADDPAPLLIVDRHTGALSRWPRMPHPTLIREYTAYRAAH
;
A
#
# COMPACT_ATOMS: atom_id res chain seq x y z
N MET A 1 20.09 5.08 19.29
CA MET A 1 18.83 5.78 19.68
C MET A 1 17.66 4.92 19.24
N THR A 2 16.72 4.60 20.13
CA THR A 2 15.51 3.84 19.77
C THR A 2 14.49 4.76 19.14
N ALA A 3 14.03 4.44 17.92
CA ALA A 3 12.99 5.21 17.25
C ALA A 3 11.70 5.29 18.09
N PRO A 4 10.92 6.39 17.95
CA PRO A 4 9.65 6.58 18.66
C PRO A 4 8.64 5.44 18.41
N ALA A 5 7.69 5.29 19.33
CA ALA A 5 6.65 4.26 19.24
C ALA A 5 5.76 4.45 18.00
N SER A 6 5.35 5.68 17.68
CA SER A 6 4.62 6.09 16.47
C SER A 6 5.35 5.67 15.20
N TRP A 7 6.61 6.04 15.08
CA TRP A 7 7.40 5.74 13.89
C TRP A 7 7.50 4.23 13.63
N THR A 8 7.76 3.45 14.68
CA THR A 8 7.84 1.98 14.57
C THR A 8 6.47 1.39 14.21
N HIS A 9 5.39 1.91 14.81
CA HIS A 9 4.02 1.49 14.53
C HIS A 9 3.63 1.75 13.08
N ASP A 10 3.82 2.97 12.59
CA ASP A 10 3.49 3.36 11.23
C ASP A 10 4.25 2.54 10.19
N GLN A 11 5.53 2.29 10.44
CA GLN A 11 6.35 1.47 9.54
C GLN A 11 5.83 0.02 9.45
N VAL A 12 5.55 -0.61 10.59
CA VAL A 12 5.01 -1.97 10.62
C VAL A 12 3.61 -2.01 10.01
N HIS A 13 2.76 -1.04 10.34
CA HIS A 13 1.41 -0.91 9.79
C HIS A 13 1.43 -0.86 8.26
N ARG A 14 2.26 0.00 7.65
CA ARG A 14 2.38 0.08 6.18
C ARG A 14 2.79 -1.24 5.55
N ARG A 15 3.73 -1.98 6.15
CA ARG A 15 4.20 -3.26 5.61
C ARG A 15 3.17 -4.37 5.75
N VAL A 16 2.50 -4.47 6.90
CA VAL A 16 1.40 -5.42 7.12
C VAL A 16 0.25 -5.14 6.17
N HIS A 17 -0.14 -3.88 6.03
CA HIS A 17 -1.21 -3.47 5.13
C HIS A 17 -0.87 -3.76 3.66
N ALA A 18 0.39 -3.59 3.25
CA ALA A 18 0.81 -3.94 1.91
C ALA A 18 0.76 -5.44 1.63
N ALA A 19 1.23 -6.27 2.56
CA ALA A 19 1.11 -7.73 2.45
C ALA A 19 -0.36 -8.18 2.39
N MET A 20 -1.21 -7.59 3.23
CA MET A 20 -2.66 -7.83 3.21
C MET A 20 -3.26 -7.45 1.86
N THR A 21 -2.94 -6.26 1.35
CA THR A 21 -3.42 -5.76 0.06
C THR A 21 -2.97 -6.65 -1.10
N ALA A 22 -1.71 -7.07 -1.11
CA ALA A 22 -1.18 -7.99 -2.12
C ALA A 22 -1.95 -9.32 -2.11
N ALA A 23 -2.20 -9.89 -0.94
CA ALA A 23 -2.99 -11.11 -0.81
C ALA A 23 -4.46 -10.91 -1.22
N MET A 24 -5.08 -9.78 -0.86
CA MET A 24 -6.46 -9.46 -1.28
C MET A 24 -6.59 -9.39 -2.80
N ARG A 25 -5.57 -8.86 -3.50
CA ARG A 25 -5.53 -8.75 -4.97
C ARG A 25 -5.19 -10.04 -5.70
N ALA A 26 -4.59 -11.02 -5.01
CA ALA A 26 -4.25 -12.30 -5.62
C ALA A 26 -5.52 -13.01 -6.11
N ASP A 27 -5.56 -13.33 -7.41
CA ASP A 27 -6.64 -14.08 -8.02
C ASP A 27 -6.41 -15.58 -7.80
N VAL A 28 -7.19 -16.16 -6.89
CA VAL A 28 -7.10 -17.57 -6.52
C VAL A 28 -7.40 -18.49 -7.71
N HIS A 29 -8.34 -18.10 -8.57
CA HIS A 29 -8.71 -18.93 -9.71
C HIS A 29 -7.61 -18.95 -10.77
N ALA A 30 -6.95 -17.80 -10.99
CA ALA A 30 -5.80 -17.74 -11.88
C ALA A 30 -4.60 -18.54 -11.31
N ILE A 31 -4.39 -18.50 -10.00
CA ILE A 31 -3.36 -19.30 -9.31
C ILE A 31 -3.65 -20.79 -9.48
N ASP A 32 -4.87 -21.24 -9.20
CA ASP A 32 -5.27 -22.64 -9.33
C ASP A 32 -5.14 -23.13 -10.78
N ALA A 33 -5.59 -22.33 -11.75
CA ALA A 33 -5.43 -22.65 -13.17
C ALA A 33 -3.96 -22.80 -13.57
N ALA A 34 -3.09 -21.91 -13.09
CA ALA A 34 -1.66 -21.98 -13.34
C ALA A 34 -1.01 -23.20 -12.67
N LEU A 35 -1.47 -23.61 -11.49
CA LEU A 35 -1.00 -24.81 -10.78
C LEU A 35 -1.38 -26.11 -11.50
N VAL A 36 -2.57 -26.16 -12.12
CA VAL A 36 -3.02 -27.29 -12.95
C VAL A 36 -2.20 -27.38 -14.24
N GLN A 37 -1.88 -26.24 -14.85
CA GLN A 37 -1.09 -26.19 -16.09
C GLN A 37 0.39 -26.51 -15.85
N ASN A 38 0.95 -26.12 -14.70
CA ASN A 38 2.34 -26.38 -14.34
C ASN A 38 2.46 -27.63 -13.44
N GLY A 39 2.38 -28.81 -14.06
CA GLY A 39 2.49 -30.12 -13.38
C GLY A 39 3.85 -30.46 -12.77
N VAL A 40 4.76 -29.48 -12.63
CA VAL A 40 6.14 -29.65 -12.16
C VAL A 40 6.24 -29.61 -10.62
N LEU A 41 5.25 -29.01 -9.94
CA LEU A 41 5.23 -28.93 -8.48
C LEU A 41 4.79 -30.26 -7.85
N ASP A 42 5.47 -30.64 -6.77
CA ASP A 42 5.04 -31.74 -5.91
C ASP A 42 3.71 -31.40 -5.19
N PRO A 43 2.97 -32.40 -4.68
CA PRO A 43 1.67 -32.17 -4.06
C PRO A 43 1.69 -31.15 -2.91
N TYR A 44 2.72 -31.16 -2.06
CA TYR A 44 2.78 -30.27 -0.91
C TYR A 44 3.03 -28.81 -1.33
N SER A 45 3.88 -28.60 -2.32
CA SER A 45 4.12 -27.27 -2.89
C SER A 45 2.84 -26.71 -3.55
N ARG A 46 2.09 -27.56 -4.26
CA ARG A 46 0.82 -27.15 -4.88
C ARG A 46 -0.20 -26.73 -3.83
N ASP A 47 -0.40 -27.55 -2.81
CA ASP A 47 -1.35 -27.28 -1.72
C ASP A 47 -0.98 -25.99 -0.97
N PHE A 48 0.32 -25.79 -0.70
CA PHE A 48 0.79 -24.55 -0.09
C PHE A 48 0.48 -23.32 -0.95
N VAL A 49 0.73 -23.36 -2.26
CA VAL A 49 0.46 -22.22 -3.15
C VAL A 49 -1.04 -21.94 -3.23
N ALA A 50 -1.89 -22.97 -3.33
CA ALA A 50 -3.34 -22.83 -3.32
C ALA A 50 -3.86 -22.15 -2.03
N GLU A 51 -3.30 -22.54 -0.87
CA GLU A 51 -3.68 -21.98 0.44
C GLU A 51 -2.97 -20.66 0.81
N SER A 52 -1.91 -20.30 0.07
CA SER A 52 -1.01 -19.21 0.43
C SER A 52 -1.73 -17.88 0.65
N ARG A 53 -2.71 -17.55 -0.19
CA ARG A 53 -3.51 -16.33 -0.05
C ARG A 53 -4.24 -16.29 1.29
N ARG A 54 -4.92 -17.38 1.66
CA ARG A 54 -5.67 -17.47 2.92
C ARG A 54 -4.73 -17.37 4.11
N LEU A 55 -3.58 -18.05 4.06
CA LEU A 55 -2.55 -17.99 5.10
C LEU A 55 -2.02 -16.57 5.29
N VAL A 56 -1.66 -15.87 4.21
CA VAL A 56 -1.18 -14.48 4.28
C VAL A 56 -2.25 -13.54 4.84
N LEU A 57 -3.52 -13.69 4.43
CA LEU A 57 -4.63 -12.90 4.98
C LEU A 57 -4.82 -13.15 6.48
N ALA A 58 -4.77 -14.42 6.92
CA ALA A 58 -4.89 -14.77 8.33
C ALA A 58 -3.72 -14.19 9.16
N CYS A 59 -2.48 -14.33 8.69
CA CYS A 59 -1.30 -13.79 9.35
C CYS A 59 -1.34 -12.26 9.42
N THR A 60 -1.74 -11.57 8.35
CA THR A 60 -1.82 -10.10 8.33
C THR A 60 -2.96 -9.57 9.21
N ALA A 61 -4.09 -10.28 9.29
CA ALA A 61 -5.15 -9.98 10.25
C ALA A 61 -4.67 -10.12 11.70
N ALA A 62 -3.95 -11.21 12.02
CA ALA A 62 -3.37 -11.40 13.35
C ALA A 62 -2.35 -10.29 13.70
N LEU A 63 -1.48 -9.91 12.76
CA LEU A 63 -0.54 -8.79 12.94
C LEU A 63 -1.26 -7.45 13.12
N THR A 64 -2.42 -7.25 12.49
CA THR A 64 -3.26 -6.06 12.71
C THR A 64 -3.81 -6.01 14.14
N CYS A 65 -4.16 -7.16 14.74
CA CYS A 65 -4.51 -7.23 16.16
C CYS A 65 -3.33 -6.84 17.06
N VAL A 66 -2.11 -7.31 16.74
CA VAL A 66 -0.88 -6.93 17.46
C VAL A 66 -0.63 -5.43 17.35
N LEU A 67 -0.75 -4.84 16.15
CA LEU A 67 -0.63 -3.40 15.93
C LEU A 67 -1.67 -2.60 16.74
N SER A 68 -2.90 -3.11 16.83
CA SER A 68 -3.97 -2.47 17.60
C SER A 68 -3.68 -2.48 19.11
N ALA A 69 -3.15 -3.59 19.64
CA ALA A 69 -2.71 -3.70 21.02
C ALA A 69 -1.50 -2.79 21.31
N HIS A 70 -0.56 -2.68 20.36
CA HIS A 70 0.68 -1.93 20.50
C HIS A 70 0.65 -0.53 19.86
N ARG A 71 -0.50 0.15 19.89
CA ARG A 71 -0.64 1.50 19.33
C ARG A 71 0.10 2.59 20.14
N PRO A 72 0.50 3.69 19.50
CA PRO A 72 1.02 4.86 20.19
C PRO A 72 -0.02 5.47 21.15
N GLY A 73 0.45 6.12 22.19
CA GLY A 73 -0.35 6.84 23.17
C GLY A 73 0.55 7.73 24.03
N GLU A 74 -0.03 8.31 25.07
CA GLU A 74 0.68 9.22 25.97
C GLU A 74 0.63 8.66 27.39
N ASP A 75 1.71 8.86 28.15
CA ASP A 75 1.73 8.64 29.59
C ASP A 75 1.04 9.81 30.34
N PRO A 76 0.82 9.72 31.66
CA PRO A 76 0.22 10.81 32.45
C PRO A 76 1.00 12.14 32.42
N HIS A 77 2.23 12.15 31.89
CA HIS A 77 3.08 13.32 31.74
C HIS A 77 3.16 13.82 30.29
N GLY A 78 2.30 13.32 29.39
CA GLY A 78 2.25 13.72 27.98
C GLY A 78 3.41 13.18 27.14
N ARG A 79 4.15 12.16 27.62
CA ARG A 79 5.25 11.56 26.85
C ARG A 79 4.71 10.43 26.00
N GLU A 80 5.18 10.35 24.76
CA GLU A 80 4.80 9.29 23.85
C GLU A 80 5.28 7.91 24.34
N ILE A 81 4.35 6.97 24.42
CA ILE A 81 4.58 5.57 24.80
C ILE A 81 3.79 4.62 23.89
N CYS A 82 4.22 3.36 23.82
CA CYS A 82 3.40 2.29 23.30
C CYS A 82 2.39 1.85 24.37
N ARG A 83 1.09 1.90 24.06
CA ARG A 83 0.03 1.52 25.01
C ARG A 83 0.09 0.05 25.45
N GLY A 84 0.52 -0.84 24.56
CA GLY A 84 0.67 -2.27 24.89
C GLY A 84 1.90 -2.59 25.75
N CYS A 85 2.96 -1.77 25.68
CA CYS A 85 4.20 -2.01 26.44
C CYS A 85 4.35 -1.10 27.67
N GLY A 86 3.62 0.03 27.73
CA GLY A 86 3.78 1.05 28.77
C GLY A 86 5.14 1.79 28.72
N THR A 87 5.87 1.71 27.61
CA THR A 87 7.22 2.29 27.49
C THR A 87 7.38 3.09 26.20
N ARG A 88 8.39 3.97 26.15
CA ARG A 88 8.68 4.85 25.01
C ARG A 88 8.98 4.13 23.69
N GLY A 89 9.34 2.85 23.74
CA GLY A 89 9.63 2.03 22.57
C GLY A 89 8.89 0.70 22.63
N CYS A 90 8.47 0.19 21.47
CA CYS A 90 7.78 -1.10 21.41
C CYS A 90 8.73 -2.22 21.00
N ARG A 91 9.14 -3.07 21.95
CA ARG A 91 9.97 -4.26 21.64
C ARG A 91 9.26 -5.24 20.72
N THR A 92 7.94 -5.43 20.91
CA THR A 92 7.12 -6.30 20.07
C THR A 92 7.13 -5.83 18.62
N LEU A 93 6.77 -4.57 18.36
CA LEU A 93 6.72 -4.03 16.99
C LEU A 93 8.11 -3.91 16.37
N ARG A 94 9.17 -3.70 17.17
CA ARG A 94 10.53 -3.79 16.65
C ARG A 94 10.87 -5.19 16.16
N GLY A 95 10.58 -6.23 16.95
CA GLY A 95 10.78 -7.62 16.52
C GLY A 95 9.96 -7.97 15.27
N VAL A 96 8.72 -7.49 15.19
CA VAL A 96 7.90 -7.64 13.96
C VAL A 96 8.55 -6.91 12.78
N ALA A 97 9.03 -5.68 12.97
CA ALA A 97 9.72 -4.93 11.91
C ALA A 97 10.98 -5.65 11.41
N ASP A 98 11.74 -6.26 12.32
CA ASP A 98 12.95 -7.04 12.00
C ASP A 98 12.59 -8.28 11.16
N VAL A 99 11.56 -9.04 11.57
CA VAL A 99 11.07 -10.20 10.80
C VAL A 99 10.57 -9.78 9.41
N LEU A 100 9.74 -8.74 9.32
CA LEU A 100 9.25 -8.23 8.04
C LEU A 100 10.40 -7.75 7.13
N THR A 101 11.47 -7.21 7.72
CA THR A 101 12.69 -6.84 6.99
C THR A 101 13.43 -8.07 6.48
N ALA A 102 13.61 -9.09 7.33
CA ALA A 102 14.33 -10.32 7.00
C ALA A 102 13.66 -11.09 5.84
N TYR A 103 12.33 -11.13 5.81
CA TYR A 103 11.55 -11.75 4.74
C TYR A 103 11.23 -10.78 3.59
N THR A 104 11.89 -9.62 3.54
CA THR A 104 11.74 -8.62 2.47
C THR A 104 10.29 -8.20 2.19
N VAL A 105 9.43 -8.22 3.22
CA VAL A 105 8.05 -7.73 3.13
C VAL A 105 8.12 -6.21 2.99
N ARG A 106 8.21 -5.76 1.74
CA ARG A 106 8.19 -4.36 1.35
C ARG A 106 6.77 -3.99 0.96
N PRO A 107 6.38 -2.73 1.13
CA PRO A 107 5.22 -2.20 0.43
C PRO A 107 5.38 -2.54 -1.05
N CYS A 108 4.50 -3.39 -1.60
CA CYS A 108 4.52 -3.60 -3.04
C CYS A 108 4.17 -2.27 -3.70
N GLY A 109 4.91 -1.92 -4.75
CA GLY A 109 4.57 -0.73 -5.51
C GLY A 109 3.14 -0.85 -6.03
N VAL A 110 2.44 0.26 -6.12
CA VAL A 110 1.24 0.39 -6.92
C VAL A 110 1.59 -0.05 -8.34
N ASP A 111 0.84 -1.01 -8.85
CA ASP A 111 0.87 -1.39 -10.26
C ASP A 111 -0.15 -0.54 -11.04
N ARG A 112 -0.08 -0.62 -12.38
CA ARG A 112 -0.98 0.13 -13.26
C ARG A 112 -2.46 -0.14 -12.99
N ALA A 113 -2.82 -1.40 -12.66
CA ALA A 113 -4.21 -1.77 -12.40
C ALA A 113 -4.73 -1.19 -11.09
N GLU A 114 -3.88 -1.12 -10.06
CA GLU A 114 -4.21 -0.44 -8.81
C GLU A 114 -4.30 1.06 -8.99
N ALA A 115 -3.38 1.66 -9.74
CA ALA A 115 -3.45 3.08 -10.06
C ALA A 115 -4.78 3.41 -10.75
N TRP A 116 -5.20 2.56 -11.69
CA TRP A 116 -6.52 2.67 -12.32
C TRP A 116 -7.66 2.56 -11.30
N ARG A 117 -7.69 1.54 -10.43
CA ARG A 117 -8.75 1.38 -9.42
C ARG A 117 -8.87 2.58 -8.49
N ARG A 118 -7.74 3.14 -8.05
CA ARG A 118 -7.71 4.33 -7.18
C ARG A 118 -8.19 5.58 -7.90
N ALA A 119 -7.78 5.75 -9.15
CA ALA A 119 -8.23 6.86 -9.98
C ALA A 119 -9.72 6.75 -10.32
N ASP A 120 -10.20 5.56 -10.69
CA ASP A 120 -11.63 5.29 -10.92
C ASP A 120 -12.46 5.61 -9.67
N ALA A 121 -12.08 5.10 -8.50
CA ALA A 121 -12.76 5.44 -7.24
C ALA A 121 -12.77 6.96 -6.94
N HIS A 122 -11.72 7.67 -7.33
CA HIS A 122 -11.64 9.13 -7.17
C HIS A 122 -12.58 9.88 -8.12
N PHE A 123 -12.59 9.50 -9.40
CA PHE A 123 -13.40 10.16 -10.43
C PHE A 123 -14.89 9.79 -10.33
N THR A 124 -15.18 8.57 -9.88
CA THR A 124 -16.53 8.00 -9.82
C THR A 124 -17.30 8.36 -8.55
N ARG A 125 -16.77 9.16 -7.59
CA ARG A 125 -17.40 9.53 -6.28
C ARG A 125 -18.94 9.74 -6.32
N GLY A 126 -19.72 8.66 -6.31
CA GLY A 126 -21.19 8.66 -6.41
C GLY A 126 -21.79 8.93 -7.80
N ALA A 127 -20.99 8.98 -8.87
CA ALA A 127 -21.42 9.30 -10.24
C ALA A 127 -21.32 8.09 -11.17
N ARG A 128 -21.62 8.30 -12.46
CA ARG A 128 -21.46 7.25 -13.49
C ARG A 128 -19.98 6.91 -13.71
N PRO A 129 -19.64 5.65 -14.04
CA PRO A 129 -18.28 5.29 -14.40
C PRO A 129 -17.75 6.17 -15.54
N VAL A 130 -16.54 6.71 -15.38
CA VAL A 130 -15.88 7.54 -16.39
C VAL A 130 -14.64 6.79 -16.89
N PRO A 131 -14.39 6.72 -18.21
CA PRO A 131 -13.17 6.12 -18.71
C PRO A 131 -11.94 6.83 -18.14
N VAL A 132 -11.05 6.08 -17.48
CA VAL A 132 -9.81 6.61 -16.88
C VAL A 132 -8.61 6.23 -17.74
N ILE A 133 -7.83 7.25 -18.12
CA ILE A 133 -6.56 7.09 -18.82
C ILE A 133 -5.45 7.06 -17.76
N VAL A 134 -4.56 6.08 -17.85
CA VAL A 134 -3.44 5.87 -16.93
C VAL A 134 -2.13 5.85 -17.71
N GLU A 135 -1.18 6.67 -17.30
CA GLU A 135 0.14 6.79 -17.90
C GLU A 135 1.21 6.59 -16.82
N GLU A 136 2.16 5.71 -17.09
CA GLU A 136 3.15 5.30 -16.09
C GLU A 136 4.43 6.14 -16.19
N PHE A 137 5.00 6.47 -15.03
CA PHE A 137 6.32 7.10 -14.92
C PHE A 137 7.08 6.50 -13.72
N PRO A 138 8.40 6.71 -13.57
CA PRO A 138 9.21 6.02 -12.56
C PRO A 138 8.64 6.09 -11.15
N ASP A 139 8.14 7.26 -10.75
CA ASP A 139 7.69 7.55 -9.40
C ASP A 139 6.18 7.36 -9.18
N GLY A 140 5.41 6.99 -10.20
CA GLY A 140 3.96 6.86 -10.07
C GLY A 140 3.20 6.67 -11.37
N PHE A 141 1.93 7.06 -11.32
CA PHE A 141 1.02 7.01 -12.45
C PHE A 141 0.28 8.33 -12.57
N ILE A 142 0.30 8.92 -13.75
CA ILE A 142 -0.52 10.07 -14.12
C ILE A 142 -1.87 9.53 -14.57
N THR A 143 -2.95 10.00 -13.98
CA THR A 143 -4.30 9.56 -14.30
C THR A 143 -5.20 10.75 -14.61
N ARG A 144 -6.14 10.55 -15.54
CA ARG A 144 -7.14 11.56 -15.91
C ARG A 144 -8.42 10.89 -16.39
N ALA A 145 -9.55 11.50 -16.09
CA ALA A 145 -10.81 11.16 -16.75
C ALA A 145 -10.75 11.54 -18.24
N ALA A 146 -11.24 10.67 -19.11
CA ALA A 146 -11.29 10.93 -20.55
C ALA A 146 -12.20 12.12 -20.88
N ASP A 147 -13.31 12.23 -20.16
CA ASP A 147 -14.35 13.24 -20.34
C ASP A 147 -14.32 14.31 -19.24
N ALA A 148 -13.13 14.62 -18.70
CA ALA A 148 -13.00 15.61 -17.63
C ALA A 148 -13.56 16.98 -18.07
N PRO A 149 -14.34 17.67 -17.21
CA PRO A 149 -14.82 19.02 -17.50
C PRO A 149 -13.65 19.95 -17.83
N ALA A 150 -13.80 20.75 -18.88
CA ALA A 150 -12.75 21.69 -19.32
C ALA A 150 -12.36 22.71 -18.23
N ASP A 151 -13.26 22.95 -17.28
CA ASP A 151 -13.11 23.96 -16.22
C ASP A 151 -12.46 23.42 -14.93
N ASP A 152 -12.04 22.15 -14.87
CA ASP A 152 -11.33 21.64 -13.70
C ASP A 152 -9.89 22.22 -13.65
N PRO A 153 -9.54 23.03 -12.62
CA PRO A 153 -8.20 23.61 -12.50
C PRO A 153 -7.10 22.57 -12.23
N ALA A 154 -7.47 21.37 -11.76
CA ALA A 154 -6.52 20.28 -11.48
C ALA A 154 -7.08 18.93 -11.97
N PRO A 155 -7.14 18.72 -13.31
CA PRO A 155 -7.77 17.55 -13.91
C PRO A 155 -6.87 16.31 -13.87
N LEU A 156 -5.59 16.47 -13.52
CA LEU A 156 -4.63 15.38 -13.41
C LEU A 156 -4.59 14.88 -11.96
N LEU A 157 -4.54 13.55 -11.82
CA LEU A 157 -4.40 12.88 -10.55
C LEU A 157 -3.15 11.99 -10.61
N ILE A 158 -2.16 12.25 -9.77
CA ILE A 158 -0.99 11.38 -9.62
C ILE A 158 -1.25 10.38 -8.52
N VAL A 159 -1.02 9.10 -8.82
CA VAL A 159 -0.95 8.00 -7.86
C VAL A 159 0.53 7.69 -7.59
N ASP A 160 0.99 7.92 -6.37
CA ASP A 160 2.37 7.63 -5.95
C ASP A 160 2.66 6.13 -6.03
N ARG A 161 3.78 5.74 -6.64
CA ARG A 161 4.10 4.31 -6.83
C ARG A 161 4.30 3.56 -5.51
N HIS A 162 4.79 4.21 -4.45
CA HIS A 162 5.22 3.50 -3.24
C HIS A 162 4.18 3.53 -2.12
N THR A 163 3.36 4.58 -2.08
CA THR A 163 2.35 4.83 -1.05
C THR A 163 0.94 4.71 -1.61
N GLY A 164 0.79 4.86 -2.92
CA GLY A 164 -0.50 5.01 -3.58
C GLY A 164 -1.27 6.25 -3.16
N ALA A 165 -0.60 7.21 -2.51
CA ALA A 165 -1.17 8.51 -2.19
C ALA A 165 -1.65 9.21 -3.47
N LEU A 166 -2.78 9.89 -3.36
CA LEU A 166 -3.41 10.62 -4.46
C LEU A 166 -3.09 12.11 -4.31
N SER A 167 -2.60 12.72 -5.37
CA SER A 167 -2.34 14.16 -5.43
C SER A 167 -2.93 14.77 -6.71
N ARG A 168 -3.58 15.92 -6.59
CA ARG A 168 -4.20 16.63 -7.73
C ARG A 168 -3.22 17.64 -8.30
N TRP A 169 -3.14 17.70 -9.62
CA TRP A 169 -2.20 18.53 -10.35
C TRP A 169 -2.87 19.30 -11.48
N PRO A 170 -2.46 20.55 -11.74
CA PRO A 170 -2.95 21.31 -12.88
C PRO A 170 -2.48 20.69 -14.19
N ARG A 171 -3.20 20.99 -15.27
CA ARG A 171 -2.85 20.51 -16.59
C ARG A 171 -1.51 21.14 -17.01
N MET A 172 -0.50 20.30 -17.22
CA MET A 172 0.82 20.74 -17.66
C MET A 172 1.49 19.65 -18.51
N PRO A 173 2.54 19.99 -19.29
CA PRO A 173 3.31 19.01 -20.04
C PRO A 173 3.88 17.92 -19.13
N HIS A 174 3.88 16.66 -19.60
CA HIS A 174 4.33 15.51 -18.80
C HIS A 174 5.75 15.66 -18.21
N PRO A 175 6.76 16.14 -18.96
CA PRO A 175 8.09 16.32 -18.41
C PRO A 175 8.12 17.33 -17.25
N THR A 176 7.32 18.39 -17.34
CA THR A 176 7.16 19.38 -16.27
C THR A 176 6.50 18.75 -15.07
N LEU A 177 5.39 18.03 -15.26
CA LEU A 177 4.66 17.36 -14.18
C LEU A 177 5.54 16.39 -13.40
N ILE A 178 6.30 15.55 -14.10
CA ILE A 178 7.20 14.58 -13.47
C ILE A 178 8.24 15.31 -12.61
N ARG A 179 8.86 16.37 -13.14
CA ARG A 179 9.85 17.16 -12.39
C ARG A 179 9.26 17.80 -11.14
N GLU A 180 8.11 18.46 -11.27
CA GLU A 180 7.44 19.12 -10.14
C GLU A 180 7.01 18.08 -9.09
N TYR A 181 6.56 16.91 -9.52
CA TYR A 181 6.20 15.82 -8.61
C TYR A 181 7.41 15.24 -7.86
N THR A 182 8.54 15.05 -8.54
CA THR A 182 9.79 14.63 -7.88
C THR A 182 10.23 15.63 -6.83
N ALA A 183 10.12 16.94 -7.12
CA ALA A 183 10.42 17.99 -6.14
C ALA A 183 9.44 17.98 -4.95
N TYR A 184 8.14 17.82 -5.22
CA TYR A 184 7.11 17.69 -4.18
C TYR A 184 7.40 16.51 -3.23
N ARG A 185 7.77 15.35 -3.77
CA ARG A 185 8.15 14.16 -2.99
C ARG A 185 9.44 14.31 -2.19
N ALA A 186 10.34 15.20 -2.59
CA ALA A 186 11.54 15.47 -1.81
C ALA A 186 11.26 16.39 -0.61
N ALA A 187 10.17 17.16 -0.68
CA ALA A 187 9.76 18.10 0.37
C ALA A 187 8.80 17.52 1.41
N HIS A 188 8.26 16.31 1.18
CA HIS A 188 7.25 15.64 2.02
C HIS A 188 7.58 14.17 2.25
#